data_AF-A0A7X2ZDU6-F1
#
_entry.id   AF-A0A7X2ZDU6-F1
#
_cell.length_a   1.000
_cell.length_b   1.000
_cell.length_c   1.000
_cell.angle_alpha   90.00
_cell.angle_beta   90.00
_cell.angle_gamma   90.00
#
_symmetry.space_group_name_H-M   'P 1'
#
loop_
_entity.id
_entity.type
_entity.pdbx_description
1 polymer ?
#
loop_
_entity_poly.entity_id
_entity_poly.type
_entity_poly.pdbx_seq_one_letter_code
_entity_poly.pdbx_strand_id
1 'polypeptide(L)' 'MQRKSYSIEFKQQLIQEALEVGNASQVARRHGIDGKM' A
#
# COMPACT_ATOMS: atom_id res chain seq x y z
N MET A 1 -7.17 17.60 1.58
CA MET A 1 -6.60 16.24 1.54
C MET A 1 -5.19 16.29 2.11
N GLN A 2 -5.01 15.98 3.39
CA GLN A 2 -3.66 15.90 3.94
C GLN A 2 -2.95 14.67 3.37
N ARG A 3 -1.73 14.83 2.87
CA ARG A 3 -0.94 13.70 2.37
C ARG A 3 -0.52 12.85 3.56
N LYS A 4 -1.01 11.61 3.61
CA LYS A 4 -0.45 10.60 4.51
C LYS A 4 1.00 10.35 4.10
N SER A 5 1.94 10.60 5.01
CA SER A 5 3.34 10.25 4.82
C SER A 5 3.57 8.86 5.41
N TYR A 6 4.13 7.97 4.61
CA TYR A 6 4.48 6.62 5.05
C TYR A 6 6.00 6.48 5.10
N SER A 7 6.49 5.72 6.08
CA SER A 7 7.90 5.38 6.18
C SER A 7 8.37 4.60 4.94
N ILE A 8 9.69 4.61 4.71
CA ILE A 8 10.30 3.86 3.60
C ILE A 8 10.08 2.37 3.80
N GLU A 9 10.25 1.88 5.03
CA GLU A 9 10.06 0.47 5.40
C GLU A 9 8.65 0.00 5.07
N PHE A 10 7.63 0.80 5.42
CA PHE A 10 6.23 0.47 5.12
C PHE A 10 5.99 0.38 3.60
N LYS A 11 6.57 1.29 2.81
CA LYS A 11 6.48 1.23 1.35
C LYS A 11 7.15 -0.03 0.79
N GLN A 12 8.30 -0.42 1.34
CA GLN A 12 9.00 -1.64 0.91
C GLN A 12 8.19 -2.90 1.21
N GLN A 13 7.57 -2.98 2.39
CA GLN A 13 6.69 -4.10 2.75
C GLN A 13 5.52 -4.24 1.77
N LEU A 14 4.88 -3.12 1.42
CA LEU A 14 3.76 -3.12 0.46
C LEU A 14 4.20 -3.56 -0.94
N ILE A 15 5.38 -3.15 -1.39
CA ILE A 15 5.94 -3.55 -2.68
C ILE A 15 6.17 -5.07 -2.67
N GLN A 16 6.80 -5.60 -1.63
CA GLN A 16 7.08 -7.03 -1.51
C GLN A 16 5.78 -7.85 -1.49
N GLU A 17 4.81 -7.45 -0.67
CA GLU A 17 3.51 -8.12 -0.59
C GLU A 17 2.75 -8.07 -1.92
N ALA A 18 2.79 -6.93 -2.63
CA ALA A 18 2.16 -6.79 -3.93
C ALA A 18 2.80 -7.70 -5.00
N LEU A 19 4.12 -7.91 -4.93
CA LEU A 19 4.83 -8.84 -5.81
C LEU A 19 4.48 -10.30 -5.51
N GLU A 20 4.37 -10.67 -4.23
CA GLU A 20 4.02 -12.04 -3.80
C GLU A 20 2.56 -12.40 -4.11
N VAL A 21 1.63 -11.47 -3.85
CA VAL A 21 0.20 -11.67 -4.09
C VAL A 21 -0.16 -11.48 -5.57
N GLY A 22 0.63 -10.69 -6.31
CA GLY A 22 0.34 -10.31 -7.70
C GLY A 22 -0.83 -9.33 -7.86
N ASN A 23 -1.32 -8.75 -6.76
CA ASN A 23 -2.47 -7.84 -6.77
C ASN A 23 -2.26 -6.62 -5.86
N ALA A 24 -1.65 -5.57 -6.43
CA ALA A 24 -1.41 -4.31 -5.72
C ALA A 24 -2.69 -3.61 -5.23
N SER A 25 -3.82 -3.77 -5.93
CA SER A 25 -5.08 -3.12 -5.54
C SER A 25 -5.68 -3.74 -4.29
N GLN A 26 -5.58 -5.07 -4.16
CA GLN A 26 -6.01 -5.79 -2.96
C GLN A 26 -5.15 -5.40 -1.75
N VAL A 27 -3.83 -5.35 -1.93
CA VAL A 27 -2.88 -4.92 -0.90
C VAL A 27 -3.16 -3.49 -0.47
N ALA A 28 -3.37 -2.56 -1.42
CA ALA A 28 -3.69 -1.17 -1.11
C ALA A 28 -4.97 -1.00 -0.25
N ARG A 29 -6.03 -1.78 -0.53
CA ARG A 29 -7.27 -1.79 0.26
C ARG A 29 -7.05 -2.35 1.66
N ARG A 30 -6.30 -3.44 1.79
CA ARG A 30 -5.98 -4.08 3.08
C ARG A 30 -5.28 -3.10 4.03
N HIS A 31 -4.42 -2.26 3.48
CA HIS A 31 -3.64 -1.27 4.24
C HIS A 31 -4.29 0.13 4.27
N GLY A 32 -5.49 0.31 3.72
CA GLY A 32 -6.21 1.59 3.75
C GLY A 32 -5.46 2.75 3.08
N ILE A 33 -4.65 2.42 2.07
CA ILE A 33 -3.85 3.38 1.30
C ILE A 33 -4.42 3.63 -0.10
N ASP A 34 -5.53 2.98 -0.44
CA ASP A 34 -6.24 3.27 -1.68
C ASP A 34 -6.86 4.66 -1.61
N GLY A 35 -6.68 5.44 -2.67
CA GLY A 35 -7.15 6.83 -2.72
C GLY A 35 -8.65 6.97 -3.02
N LYS A 36 -9.40 5.86 -3.05
CA LYS A 36 -10.83 5.84 -3.41
C LYS A 36 -11.75 5.68 -2.20
N MET A 37 -11.22 5.76 -0.98
CA MET A 37 -11.99 5.87 0.27
C MET A 37 -11.82 7.23 0.93
#